data_AF-A0A930TGS3-F1
#
_entry.id   AF-A0A930TGS3-F1
#
_cell.length_a   1.000
_cell.length_b   1.000
_cell.length_c   1.000
_cell.angle_alpha   90.00
_cell.angle_beta   90.00
_cell.angle_gamma   90.00
#
_symmetry.space_group_name_H-M   'P 1'
#
loop_
_entity.id
_entity.type
_entity.pdbx_description
1 polymer ?
#
loop_
_entity_poly.entity_id
_entity_poly.type
_entity_poly.pdbx_seq_one_letter_code
_entity_poly.pdbx_strand_id
1 'polypeptide(L)'
;MATALRTRPRSVELFPQPYIAEVVQPIAPQQRGRVKFRASFWPAKLHQADERQLLPTERVSVIGRDGITLLVEPLPSTAQIA
;
A
#
# COMPACT_ATOMS: atom_id res chain seq x y z
N MET A 1 34.64 -1.23 21.21
CA MET A 1 34.52 -0.72 19.82
C MET A 1 33.18 -1.19 19.29
N ALA A 2 32.18 -0.31 19.18
CA ALA A 2 30.82 -0.68 18.77
C ALA A 2 30.67 -0.55 17.26
N THR A 3 30.34 -1.66 16.59
CA THR A 3 30.03 -1.70 15.16
C THR A 3 28.77 -0.87 14.89
N ALA A 4 28.90 0.23 14.17
CA ALA A 4 27.77 1.04 13.72
C ALA A 4 26.94 0.25 12.70
N LEU A 5 25.74 -0.16 13.08
CA LEU A 5 24.74 -0.69 12.17
C LEU A 5 24.39 0.42 11.17
N ARG A 6 24.79 0.27 9.90
CA ARG A 6 24.31 1.11 8.80
C ARG A 6 22.81 0.85 8.64
N THR A 7 21.98 1.57 9.36
CA THR A 7 20.56 1.67 9.07
C THR A 7 20.43 2.33 7.71
N ARG A 8 20.24 1.54 6.65
CA ARG A 8 19.84 2.11 5.36
C ARG A 8 18.54 2.87 5.62
N PRO A 9 18.43 4.17 5.26
CA PRO A 9 17.16 4.84 5.35
C PRO A 9 16.17 4.05 4.49
N ARG A 10 15.05 3.61 5.08
CA ARG A 10 13.91 3.13 4.31
C ARG A 10 13.49 4.28 3.41
N SER A 11 13.83 4.17 2.13
CA SER A 11 13.42 5.16 1.15
C SER A 11 12.05 4.75 0.64
N VAL A 12 11.06 5.61 0.91
CA VAL A 12 9.76 5.53 0.25
C VAL A 12 9.97 5.95 -1.20
N GLU A 13 9.59 5.07 -2.12
CA GLU A 13 9.67 5.31 -3.56
C GLU A 13 8.25 5.42 -4.10
N LEU A 14 7.85 6.64 -4.49
CA LEU A 14 6.59 6.88 -5.17
C LEU A 14 6.75 6.55 -6.65
N PHE A 15 5.73 5.92 -7.22
CA PHE A 15 5.68 5.66 -8.65
C PHE A 15 5.25 6.92 -9.42
N PRO A 16 5.73 7.12 -10.66
CA PRO A 16 5.35 8.28 -11.46
C PRO A 16 3.86 8.34 -11.80
N GLN A 17 3.19 7.19 -11.73
CA GLN A 17 1.76 7.05 -11.89
C GLN A 17 1.22 5.98 -10.95
N PRO A 18 -0.01 6.12 -10.44
CA PRO A 18 -0.66 5.07 -9.67
C PRO A 18 -1.01 3.88 -10.57
N TYR A 19 -1.08 2.69 -9.95
CA TYR A 19 -1.52 1.46 -10.61
C TYR A 19 -2.65 0.80 -9.82
N ILE A 20 -3.42 -0.07 -10.43
CA ILE A 20 -4.50 -0.79 -9.73
C ILE A 20 -3.97 -2.12 -9.16
N ALA A 21 -4.38 -2.43 -7.94
CA ALA A 21 -4.25 -3.74 -7.35
C ALA A 21 -5.56 -4.18 -6.69
N GLU A 22 -5.70 -5.49 -6.49
CA GLU A 22 -6.83 -6.09 -5.77
C GLU A 22 -6.38 -6.50 -4.37
N VAL A 23 -7.15 -6.15 -3.35
CA VAL A 23 -6.90 -6.59 -1.98
C VAL A 23 -7.23 -8.08 -1.85
N VAL A 24 -6.30 -8.86 -1.30
CA VAL A 24 -6.50 -10.30 -1.05
C VAL A 24 -6.41 -10.65 0.43
N GLN A 25 -5.79 -9.80 1.24
CA GLN A 25 -5.87 -9.84 2.70
C GLN A 25 -6.16 -8.44 3.23
N PRO A 26 -7.04 -8.28 4.23
CA PRO A 26 -7.48 -6.97 4.70
C PRO A 26 -6.32 -6.06 5.10
N ILE A 27 -6.43 -4.78 4.75
CA ILE A 27 -5.48 -3.73 5.10
C ILE A 27 -6.22 -2.71 5.97
N ALA A 28 -5.63 -2.33 7.10
CA ALA A 28 -6.19 -1.32 8.01
C ALA A 28 -5.05 -0.39 8.49
N PRO A 29 -5.32 0.80 9.05
CA PRO A 29 -4.29 1.75 9.46
C PRO A 29 -3.19 1.15 10.36
N GLN A 30 -3.54 0.17 11.21
CA GLN A 30 -2.59 -0.51 12.09
C GLN A 30 -2.24 -1.95 11.64
N GLN A 31 -2.80 -2.40 10.51
CA GLN A 31 -2.64 -3.77 10.02
C GLN A 31 -2.19 -3.79 8.56
N ARG A 32 -1.01 -4.36 8.32
CA ARG A 32 -0.56 -4.67 6.96
C ARG A 32 -1.38 -5.84 6.40
N GLY A 33 -1.79 -5.72 5.15
CA GLY A 33 -2.45 -6.79 4.42
C GLY A 33 -1.66 -7.20 3.20
N ARG A 34 -2.37 -7.72 2.20
CA ARG A 34 -1.80 -8.15 0.93
C ARG A 34 -2.69 -7.74 -0.21
N VAL A 35 -2.04 -7.44 -1.33
CA VAL A 35 -2.69 -7.20 -2.61
C VAL A 35 -2.16 -8.17 -3.66
N LYS A 36 -3.01 -8.52 -4.61
CA LYS A 36 -2.59 -9.05 -5.91
C LYS A 36 -2.29 -7.85 -6.80
N PHE A 37 -0.99 -7.64 -7.05
CA PHE A 37 -0.50 -6.57 -7.89
C PHE A 37 0.23 -7.17 -9.08
N ARG A 38 -0.26 -6.89 -10.29
CA ARG A 38 0.14 -7.58 -11.52
C ARG A 38 -0.09 -9.10 -11.36
N ALA A 39 0.94 -9.92 -11.53
CA ALA A 39 0.87 -11.38 -11.45
C ALA A 39 1.31 -11.97 -10.10
N SER A 40 1.57 -11.14 -9.08
CA SER A 40 2.15 -11.60 -7.81
C SER A 40 1.45 -11.01 -6.59
N PHE A 41 1.65 -11.65 -5.43
CA PHE A 41 1.12 -11.20 -4.15
C PHE A 41 2.15 -10.41 -3.38
N TRP A 42 1.78 -9.20 -2.97
CA TRP A 42 2.67 -8.26 -2.30
C TRP A 42 2.13 -7.87 -0.93
N PRO A 43 2.99 -7.70 0.09
CA PRO A 43 2.57 -7.03 1.32
C PRO A 43 2.21 -5.58 1.01
N ALA A 44 1.16 -5.07 1.63
CA ALA A 44 0.66 -3.73 1.40
C ALA A 44 0.26 -3.05 2.71
N LYS A 45 0.40 -1.72 2.74
CA LYS A 45 -0.06 -0.85 3.82
C LYS A 45 -0.66 0.42 3.23
N LEU A 46 -1.56 1.06 3.99
CA LEU A 46 -2.07 2.37 3.63
C LEU A 46 -0.92 3.40 3.61
N HIS A 47 -0.90 4.25 2.59
CA HIS A 47 0.09 5.33 2.48
C HIS A 47 -0.14 6.41 3.55
N GLN A 48 -1.40 6.81 3.71
CA GLN A 48 -1.84 7.78 4.70
C GLN A 48 -2.59 7.08 5.84
N ALA A 49 -2.78 7.78 6.95
CA ALA A 49 -3.60 7.31 8.08
C ALA A 49 -5.09 7.40 7.73
N ASP A 50 -5.50 6.70 6.68
CA ASP A 50 -6.90 6.47 6.40
C ASP A 50 -7.45 5.52 7.48
N GLU A 51 -8.55 5.91 8.12
CA GLU A 51 -9.22 5.10 9.14
C GLU A 51 -9.97 3.91 8.51
N ARG A 52 -10.17 3.94 7.19
CA ARG A 52 -10.88 2.91 6.45
C ARG A 52 -10.09 1.60 6.40
N GLN A 53 -10.79 0.51 6.69
CA GLN A 53 -10.35 -0.84 6.38
C GLN A 53 -10.64 -1.16 4.91
N LEU A 54 -9.63 -1.68 4.20
CA LEU A 54 -9.75 -2.22 2.86
C LEU A 54 -9.96 -3.74 2.95
N LEU A 55 -11.05 -4.24 2.40
CA LEU A 55 -11.46 -5.64 2.44
C LEU A 55 -11.00 -6.41 1.20
N PRO A 56 -10.90 -7.75 1.26
CA PRO A 56 -10.63 -8.57 0.10
C PRO A 56 -11.58 -8.28 -1.06
N THR A 57 -11.09 -8.43 -2.29
CA THR A 57 -11.75 -8.10 -3.56
C THR A 57 -11.90 -6.60 -3.87
N GLU A 58 -11.65 -5.70 -2.91
CA GLU A 58 -11.61 -4.26 -3.18
C GLU A 58 -10.43 -3.91 -4.10
N ARG A 59 -10.65 -2.95 -5.01
CA ARG A 59 -9.60 -2.39 -5.86
C ARG A 59 -9.02 -1.14 -5.20
N VAL A 60 -7.70 -1.01 -5.26
CA VAL A 60 -6.95 0.08 -4.65
C VAL A 60 -5.91 0.64 -5.61
N SER A 61 -5.53 1.89 -5.39
CA SER A 61 -4.41 2.54 -6.08
C SER A 61 -3.11 2.20 -5.36
N VAL A 62 -2.17 1.57 -6.04
CA VAL A 62 -0.77 1.42 -5.65
C VAL A 62 -0.01 2.65 -6.12
N ILE A 63 0.46 3.47 -5.19
CA ILE A 63 1.11 4.75 -5.48
C ILE A 63 2.63 4.69 -5.35
N GLY A 64 3.17 3.60 -4.78
CA GLY A 64 4.59 3.48 -4.48
C GLY A 64 4.91 2.26 -3.62
N ARG A 65 6.09 2.27 -3.03
CA ARG A 65 6.57 1.23 -2.10
C ARG A 65 7.45 1.80 -0.99
N ASP A 66 7.39 1.16 0.16
CA ASP A 66 8.33 1.30 1.28
C ASP A 66 9.12 -0.01 1.40
N GLY A 67 10.32 -0.02 0.81
CA GLY A 67 11.12 -1.24 0.66
C GLY A 67 10.38 -2.30 -0.18
N ILE A 68 9.98 -3.41 0.46
CA ILE A 68 9.24 -4.52 -0.17
C ILE A 68 7.72 -4.43 0.03
N THR A 69 7.23 -3.40 0.72
CA THR A 69 5.80 -3.21 1.02
C THR A 69 5.20 -2.18 0.08
N LEU A 70 4.12 -2.52 -0.62
CA LEU A 70 3.41 -1.57 -1.46
C LEU A 70 2.64 -0.54 -0.60
N LEU A 71 2.64 0.70 -1.06
CA LEU A 71 1.85 1.78 -0.50
C LEU A 71 0.57 1.91 -1.32
N VAL A 72 -0.57 1.80 -0.65
CA VAL A 72 -1.89 1.82 -1.29
C VAL A 72 -2.80 2.91 -0.73
N GLU A 73 -3.71 3.37 -1.56
CA GLU A 73 -4.79 4.30 -1.23
C GLU A 73 -6.12 3.74 -1.77
N PRO A 74 -7.26 3.97 -1.09
CA PRO A 74 -8.56 3.60 -1.64
C PRO A 74 -8.79 4.32 -2.97
N LEU A 75 -9.50 3.67 -3.89
CA LEU A 75 -9.95 4.36 -5.09
C LEU A 75 -11.00 5.41 -4.71
N PRO A 76 -10.97 6.61 -5.32
CA PRO A 76 -12.04 7.58 -5.15
C PRO A 76 -13.34 6.93 -5.64
N SER A 77 -14.32 6.80 -4.74
CA SER A 77 -15.67 6.42 -5.14
C SER A 77 -16.20 7.51 -6.05
N THR A 78 -16.42 7.21 -7.33
CA THR A 78 -17.00 8.15 -8.30
C THR A 78 -18.48 8.48 -8.03
N ALA A 79 -18.96 8.27 -6.80
CA ALA A 79 -20.34 8.45 -6.37
C ALA A 79 -20.55 9.80 -5.66
N GLN A 80 -20.14 10.89 -6.29
CA GLN A 80 -20.57 12.24 -5.92
C GLN A 80 -20.94 13.03 -7.18
N ILE A 81 -21.97 12.57 -7.88
CA ILE A 81 -22.77 13.44 -8.75
C ILE A 81 -24.22 12.99 -8.63
N ALA A 82 -25.00 13.71 -7.84
CA ALA A 82 -26.45 13.78 -7.91
C ALA A 82 -26.82 15.24 -7.64
#